data_AF-A0A8W8NDP1-F1
#
_entry.id   AF-A0A8W8NDP1-F1
#
_cell.length_a   1.000
_cell.length_b   1.000
_cell.length_c   1.000
_cell.angle_alpha   90.00
_cell.angle_beta   90.00
_cell.angle_gamma   90.00
#
_symmetry.space_group_name_H-M   'P 1'
#
loop_
_entity.id
_entity.type
_entity.pdbx_description
1 polymer ?
#
loop_
_entity_poly.entity_id
_entity_poly.type
_entity_poly.pdbx_seq_one_letter_code
_entity_poly.pdbx_strand_id
1 'polypeptide(L)' 'GHAIKILGWGTENGDDYWLVANSWNPDWGDQGFFKILRGQDECGIESQISAGEPKLS' A
#
# COMPACT_ATOMS: atom_id res chain seq x y z
N GLY A 1 -12.11 5.96 5.77
CA GLY A 1 -11.28 4.77 5.52
C GLY A 1 -11.36 4.42 4.05
N HIS A 2 -10.26 3.94 3.48
CA HIS A 2 -10.14 3.55 2.07
C HIS A 2 -9.37 2.22 2.00
N ALA A 3 -9.92 1.21 1.34
CA ALA A 3 -9.26 -0.09 1.23
C ALA A 3 -8.35 -0.10 -0.01
N ILE A 4 -7.10 -0.53 0.20
CA ILE A 4 -6.05 -0.54 -0.81
C ILE A 4 -5.32 -1.89 -0.82
N LYS A 5 -4.45 -2.11 -1.82
CA LYS A 5 -3.60 -3.31 -1.89
C LYS A 5 -2.13 -2.94 -1.68
N ILE A 6 -1.54 -3.39 -0.59
CA ILE A 6 -0.09 -3.30 -0.35
C ILE A 6 0.61 -4.38 -1.20
N LEU A 7 1.62 -3.99 -1.96
CA LEU A 7 2.37 -4.88 -2.86
C LEU A 7 3.82 -5.08 -2.47
N GLY A 8 4.38 -4.15 -1.68
CA GLY A 8 5.79 -4.19 -1.31
C GLY A 8 6.17 -2.99 -0.45
N TRP A 9 7.46 -2.84 -0.22
CA TRP A 9 8.03 -1.76 0.58
C TRP A 9 9.42 -1.39 0.05
N GLY A 10 9.93 -0.25 0.51
CA GLY A 10 11.30 0.18 0.23
C GLY A 10 11.72 1.34 1.10
N THR A 11 12.81 1.97 0.68
CA THR A 11 13.32 3.23 1.23
C THR A 11 13.67 4.14 0.06
N GLU A 12 13.24 5.40 0.11
CA GLU A 12 13.51 6.41 -0.92
C GLU A 12 13.89 7.71 -0.22
N ASN A 13 15.05 8.28 -0.59
CA ASN A 13 15.58 9.51 0.02
C ASN A 13 15.71 9.50 1.56
N GLY A 14 15.85 8.31 2.15
CA GLY A 14 15.95 8.13 3.61
C GLY A 14 14.61 7.83 4.30
N ASP A 15 13.49 7.92 3.58
CA ASP A 15 12.17 7.61 4.11
C ASP A 15 11.71 6.21 3.70
N ASP A 16 11.24 5.46 4.68
CA ASP A 16 10.67 4.14 4.52
C ASP A 16 9.23 4.22 4.00
N TYR A 17 8.88 3.41 3.00
CA TYR A 17 7.55 3.44 2.39
C TYR A 17 6.92 2.05 2.18
N TRP A 18 5.59 2.03 2.11
CA TRP A 18 4.76 0.98 1.51
C TRP A 18 4.46 1.33 0.05
N LEU A 19 4.65 0.37 -0.87
CA LEU A 19 4.17 0.47 -2.25
C LEU A 19 2.73 -0.03 -2.30
N VAL A 20 1.83 0.84 -2.75
CA VAL A 20 0.39 0.59 -2.72
C VAL A 20 -0.21 0.75 -4.11
N ALA A 21 -1.04 -0.22 -4.51
CA ALA A 21 -1.92 -0.09 -5.66
C ALA A 21 -3.28 0.48 -5.23
N ASN A 22 -3.69 1.58 -5.86
CA ASN A 22 -4.99 2.20 -5.66
C ASN A 22 -6.03 1.64 -6.64
N SER A 23 -7.29 2.05 -6.49
CA SER A 23 -8.45 1.62 -7.28
C SER A 23 -9.10 2.75 -8.10
N TRP A 24 -8.36 3.84 -8.37
CA TRP A 24 -8.87 5.04 -9.06
C TRP A 24 -8.30 5.21 -10.47
N ASN A 25 -8.29 4.13 -11.25
CA ASN A 25 -7.72 4.05 -12.60
C ASN A 25 -6.20 4.35 -12.67
N PRO A 26 -5.52 3.98 -13.78
CA PRO A 26 -4.08 4.21 -13.94
C PRO A 26 -3.68 5.68 -14.17
N ASP A 27 -4.61 6.57 -14.52
CA ASP A 27 -4.35 8.00 -14.74
C ASP A 27 -4.20 8.78 -13.43
N TRP A 28 -4.56 8.19 -12.29
CA TRP A 28 -4.33 8.76 -10.97
C TRP A 28 -2.94 8.40 -10.43
N GLY A 29 -2.26 9.38 -9.81
CA GLY A 29 -0.99 9.16 -9.12
C GLY A 29 0.13 8.71 -10.05
N ASP A 30 0.95 7.77 -9.58
CA ASP A 30 2.00 7.15 -10.37
C ASP A 30 1.47 5.88 -11.03
N GLN A 31 0.81 6.03 -12.18
CA GLN A 31 0.22 4.90 -12.93
C GLN A 31 -0.78 4.05 -12.11
N GLY A 32 -1.54 4.68 -11.21
CA GLY A 32 -2.47 4.01 -10.28
C GLY A 32 -1.84 3.58 -8.95
N PHE A 33 -0.56 3.85 -8.74
CA PHE A 33 0.17 3.53 -7.53
C PHE A 33 0.50 4.78 -6.71
N PHE A 34 0.83 4.55 -5.44
CA PHE A 34 1.42 5.56 -4.57
C PHE A 34 2.33 4.91 -3.52
N LYS A 35 3.17 5.75 -2.92
CA LYS A 35 3.99 5.41 -1.76
C LYS A 35 3.45 6.16 -0.54
N ILE A 36 3.46 5.51 0.61
CA ILE A 36 3.04 6.10 1.89
C ILE A 36 4.02 5.70 2.98
N LEU A 37 4.24 6.62 3.93
CA LEU A 37 5.19 6.46 5.02
C LEU A 37 4.94 5.15 5.78
N ARG A 38 6.01 4.37 5.95
CA ARG A 38 6.00 3.09 6.65
C ARG A 38 6.69 3.22 8.01
N GLY A 39 6.20 2.49 8.99
CA GLY A 39 6.77 2.38 10.34
C GLY A 39 6.26 3.43 11.33
N GLN A 40 5.28 4.24 10.95
CA GLN A 40 4.67 5.25 11.82
C GLN A 40 3.13 5.13 11.87
N ASP A 41 2.56 4.04 11.34
CA ASP A 41 1.11 3.87 11.17
C ASP A 41 0.44 5.11 10.53
N GLU A 42 1.10 5.68 9.51
CA GLU A 42 0.65 6.90 8.85
C GLU A 42 -0.78 6.73 8.34
N CYS A 43 -1.67 7.63 8.75
CA CYS A 43 -3.11 7.55 8.47
C CYS A 43 -3.79 6.21 8.88
N GLY A 44 -3.21 5.45 9.81
CA GLY A 44 -3.73 4.16 10.28
C GLY A 44 -3.53 2.99 9.31
N ILE A 45 -2.60 3.10 8.36
CA ILE A 45 -2.40 2.08 7.31
C ILE A 45 -1.91 0.72 7.85
N GLU A 46 -1.22 0.70 8.98
CA GLU A 46 -0.69 -0.52 9.62
C GLU A 46 -1.68 -1.12 10.62
N SER A 47 -2.70 -0.35 11.03
CA SER A 47 -3.72 -0.75 11.99
C SER A 47 -4.77 -1.74 11.46
N GLN A 48 -5.01 -1.84 10.15
CA GLN A 48 -6.10 -2.65 9.58
C GLN A 48 -5.67 -3.47 8.35
N ILE A 49 -4.74 -4.41 8.56
CA ILE A 49 -4.25 -5.31 7.51
C ILE A 49 -5.07 -6.62 7.50
N SER A 50 -5.49 -7.06 6.31
CA SER A 50 -6.18 -8.35 6.11
C SER A 50 -5.54 -9.12 4.96
N ALA A 51 -5.43 -10.43 5.13
CA ALA A 51 -4.87 -11.36 4.14
C ALA A 51 -5.57 -12.73 4.23
N GLY A 52 -5.34 -13.59 3.25
CA GLY A 52 -5.85 -14.96 3.25
C GLY A 52 -5.03 -15.87 2.34
N GLU A 53 -5.04 -17.16 2.64
CA GLU A 53 -4.42 -18.19 1.82
C GLU A 53 -5.45 -18.77 0.84
N PRO A 54 -5.14 -18.83 -0.48
CA PRO A 54 -6.05 -19.42 -1.44
C PRO A 54 -6.12 -20.95 -1.24
N LYS A 55 -7.32 -21.51 -1.29
CA LYS A 55 -7.50 -22.97 -1.39
C LYS A 55 -7.08 -23.41 -2.80
N LEU A 56 -5.96 -24.11 -2.90
CA LEU A 56 -5.55 -24.74 -4.15
C LEU A 56 -6.49 -25.92 -4.45
N SER A 57 -6.87 -26.03 -5.73
CA SER A 57 -7.77 -27.07 -6.26
C SER A 57 -7.15 -28.46 -6.18
#